data_AF-A0A2D8BZG1-F1
#
_entry.id   AF-A0A2D8BZG1-F1
#
_cell.length_a   1.000
_cell.length_b   1.000
_cell.length_c   1.000
_cell.angle_alpha   90.00
_cell.angle_beta   90.00
_cell.angle_gamma   90.00
#
_symmetry.space_group_name_H-M   'P 1'
#
loop_
_entity.id
_entity.type
_entity.pdbx_description
1 polymer ?
#
loop_
_entity_poly.entity_id
_entity_poly.type
_entity_poly.pdbx_seq_one_letter_code
_entity_poly.pdbx_strand_id
1 'polypeptide(L)' 'MGAFLIFLIGTALAVAGVSYGLYVVGVGTTWIIVANLIIIGIAVASGAGLAKKRGGSGEATQVNVNADSNGGGSSNGN' A
#
# COMPACT_ATOMS: atom_id res chain seq x y z
N MET A 1 -7.91 8.51 1.04
CA MET A 1 -6.87 9.57 0.87
C MET A 1 -5.85 9.59 2.01
N GLY A 2 -6.25 9.60 3.30
CA GLY A 2 -5.32 9.73 4.44
C GLY A 2 -4.16 8.71 4.55
N ALA A 3 -4.37 7.45 4.13
CA ALA A 3 -3.32 6.43 4.19
C ALA A 3 -2.14 6.66 3.21
N PHE A 4 -2.34 7.42 2.14
CA PHE A 4 -1.24 7.79 1.24
C PHE A 4 -0.42 8.96 1.81
N LEU A 5 -1.11 9.91 2.45
CA LEU A 5 -0.49 11.04 3.15
C LEU A 5 0.35 10.59 4.35
N ILE A 6 -0.14 9.65 5.17
CA ILE A 6 0.63 9.14 6.32
C ILE A 6 1.90 8.39 5.85
N PHE A 7 1.82 7.68 4.71
CA PHE A 7 2.98 7.04 4.08
C PHE A 7 3.99 8.08 3.57
N LEU A 8 3.52 9.17 2.95
CA LEU A 8 4.36 10.25 2.46
C LEU A 8 5.08 10.97 3.62
N ILE A 9 4.34 11.29 4.68
CA ILE A 9 4.89 11.88 5.91
C ILE A 9 5.92 10.96 6.54
N GLY A 10 5.61 9.67 6.69
CA GLY A 10 6.54 8.69 7.27
C GLY A 10 7.82 8.54 6.45
N THR A 11 7.69 8.55 5.12
CA THR A 11 8.84 8.50 4.21
C THR A 11 9.70 9.76 4.31
N ALA A 12 9.08 10.95 4.33
CA ALA A 12 9.81 12.20 4.52
C ALA A 12 10.53 12.25 5.87
N LEU A 13 9.88 11.75 6.93
CA LEU A 13 10.49 11.66 8.27
C LEU A 13 11.68 10.68 8.29
N ALA A 14 11.54 9.52 7.63
CA ALA A 14 12.62 8.53 7.53
C ALA A 14 13.84 9.10 6.79
N VAL A 15 13.61 9.78 5.66
CA VAL A 15 14.66 10.47 4.88
C VAL A 15 15.35 11.55 5.74
N ALA A 16 14.58 12.37 6.46
CA ALA A 16 15.13 13.41 7.33
C ALA A 16 15.96 12.82 8.48
N GLY A 17 15.46 11.77 9.14
CA GLY A 17 16.15 11.09 10.24
C GLY A 17 17.46 10.43 9.80
N VAL A 18 17.45 9.74 8.66
CA VAL A 18 18.66 9.12 8.10
C VAL A 18 19.67 10.19 7.68
N SER A 19 19.22 11.25 7.01
CA SER A 19 20.09 12.38 6.63
C SER A 19 20.78 13.01 7.83
N TYR A 20 20.02 13.27 8.90
CA TYR A 20 20.54 13.86 10.13
C TYR A 20 21.49 12.91 10.86
N GLY A 21 21.16 11.62 10.93
CA GLY A 21 22.02 10.60 11.54
C GLY A 21 23.38 10.49 10.84
N LEU A 22 23.41 10.45 9.50
CA LEU A 22 24.66 10.42 8.75
C LEU A 22 25.46 11.72 8.86
N TYR A 23 24.77 12.87 8.96
CA TYR A 23 25.41 14.16 9.17
C TYR A 23 26.14 14.21 10.52
N VAL A 24 25.51 13.71 11.59
CA VAL A 24 26.12 13.64 12.94
C VAL A 24 27.32 12.70 12.99
N VAL A 25 27.30 11.62 12.20
CA VAL A 25 28.42 10.67 12.10
C VAL A 25 29.62 11.26 11.33
N GLY A 26 29.48 12.44 10.71
CA GLY A 26 30.55 13.09 9.95
C GLY A 26 30.79 12.43 8.58
N VAL A 27 29.80 11.72 8.05
CA VAL A 27 29.88 11.11 6.71
C VAL A 27 29.90 12.23 5.67
N GLY A 28 30.80 12.12 4.68
CA GLY A 28 30.90 13.12 3.62
C GLY A 28 29.56 13.31 2.89
N THR A 29 29.19 14.57 2.62
CA THR A 29 27.89 14.96 2.05
C THR A 29 27.55 14.20 0.77
N THR A 30 28.54 13.89 -0.06
CA THR A 30 28.37 13.05 -1.27
C THR A 30 27.73 11.70 -0.95
N TRP A 31 28.18 11.01 0.09
CA TRP A 31 27.66 9.70 0.48
C TRP A 31 26.25 9.80 1.08
N ILE A 32 25.95 10.91 1.77
CA ILE A 32 24.60 11.19 2.29
C ILE A 32 23.60 11.33 1.14
N ILE A 33 23.98 12.04 0.08
CA ILE A 33 23.12 12.22 -1.10
C ILE A 33 22.86 10.88 -1.80
N VAL A 34 23.89 10.05 -1.96
CA VAL A 34 23.76 8.72 -2.57
C VAL A 34 22.82 7.83 -1.75
N ALA A 35 22.99 7.79 -0.43
CA ALA A 35 22.12 7.01 0.47
C ALA A 35 20.66 7.49 0.40
N ASN A 36 20.43 8.79 0.40
CA ASN A 36 19.08 9.36 0.26
C ASN A 36 18.42 9.01 -1.06
N LEU A 37 19.15 9.07 -2.18
CA LEU A 37 18.61 8.70 -3.50
C LEU A 37 18.15 7.24 -3.53
N ILE A 38 18.92 6.33 -2.91
CA ILE A 38 18.56 4.91 -2.82
C ILE A 38 17.29 4.74 -1.97
N ILE A 39 17.22 5.37 -0.80
CA ILE A 39 16.07 5.28 0.11
C ILE A 39 14.81 5.84 -0.55
N ILE A 40 14.91 6.99 -1.21
CA ILE A 40 13.79 7.59 -1.94
C ILE A 40 13.33 6.65 -3.07
N GLY A 41 14.25 6.07 -3.84
CA GLY A 41 13.90 5.11 -4.89
C GLY A 41 13.12 3.89 -4.39
N ILE A 42 13.57 3.29 -3.28
CA ILE A 42 12.91 2.14 -2.66
C ILE A 42 11.54 2.55 -2.08
N ALA A 43 11.46 3.72 -1.45
CA ALA A 43 10.23 4.23 -0.86
C ALA A 43 9.17 4.52 -1.94
N VAL A 44 9.57 5.10 -3.07
CA VAL A 44 8.68 5.34 -4.22
C VAL A 44 8.21 4.03 -4.83
N ALA A 45 9.10 3.06 -5.04
CA ALA A 45 8.73 1.74 -5.57
C ALA A 45 7.74 0.99 -4.64
N SER A 46 7.97 1.05 -3.32
CA SER A 46 7.10 0.44 -2.31
C SER A 46 5.75 1.16 -2.19
N GLY A 47 5.76 2.50 -2.24
CA GLY A 47 4.56 3.34 -2.21
C GLY A 47 3.68 3.16 -3.43
N ALA A 48 4.28 2.99 -4.62
CA ALA A 48 3.56 2.71 -5.87
C ALA A 48 2.83 1.34 -5.81
N GLY A 49 3.43 0.34 -5.18
CA GLY A 49 2.79 -0.97 -4.94
C GLY A 49 1.57 -0.89 -4.02
N LEU A 50 1.65 -0.07 -2.96
CA LEU A 50 0.51 0.19 -2.06
C LEU A 50 -0.62 0.95 -2.77
N ALA A 51 -0.30 1.89 -3.67
CA ALA A 51 -1.28 2.59 -4.48
C ALA A 51 -2.00 1.63 -5.44
N LYS A 52 -1.28 0.67 -6.05
CA LYS A 52 -1.86 -0.35 -6.95
C LYS A 52 -2.81 -1.30 -6.24
N LYS A 53 -2.56 -1.67 -4.98
CA LYS A 53 -3.49 -2.51 -4.21
C LYS A 53 -4.81 -1.82 -3.87
N ARG A 54 -4.85 -0.48 -3.88
CA ARG A 54 -6.05 0.30 -3.56
C ARG A 54 -6.97 0.55 -4.76
N GLY A 55 -6.58 0.14 -5.96
CA GLY A 55 -7.47 0.09 -7.12
C GLY A 55 -8.38 -1.14 -7.18
N GLY A 56 -8.22 -2.11 -6.26
CA GLY A 56 -8.92 -3.41 -6.33
C GLY A 56 -9.32 -4.03 -5.00
N SER A 57 -9.34 -3.28 -3.90
CA SER A 57 -9.71 -3.84 -2.58
C SER A 57 -10.78 -3.01 -1.83
N GLY A 58 -11.60 -2.29 -2.59
CA GLY A 58 -12.81 -1.64 -2.07
C GLY A 58 -14.10 -2.31 -2.54
N GLU A 59 -14.02 -3.29 -3.44
CA GLU A 59 -15.17 -4.09 -3.81
C GLU A 59 -15.17 -5.32 -2.92
N ALA A 60 -15.96 -5.24 -1.86
CA ALA A 60 -16.41 -6.43 -1.16
C ALA A 60 -16.78 -7.46 -2.22
N THR A 61 -16.06 -8.57 -2.31
CA THR A 61 -16.57 -9.76 -2.97
C THR A 61 -17.77 -10.19 -2.15
N GLN A 62 -18.92 -9.58 -2.43
CA GLN A 62 -20.20 -10.00 -1.94
C GLN A 62 -20.47 -11.31 -2.67
N VAL A 63 -20.01 -12.41 -2.08
CA VAL A 63 -20.49 -13.75 -2.44
C VAL A 63 -21.97 -13.78 -2.05
N ASN A 64 -22.81 -13.36 -2.99
CA ASN A 64 -24.25 -13.40 -2.87
C ASN A 64 -24.71 -14.86 -2.95
N VAL A 65 -24.69 -15.57 -1.83
CA VAL A 65 -25.35 -16.88 -1.67
C VAL A 65 -26.87 -16.69 -1.51
N ASN A 66 -27.50 -16.08 -2.51
CA ASN A 66 -28.97 -16.02 -2.62
C ASN A 66 -29.49 -16.71 -3.90
N ALA A 67 -28.70 -17.59 -4.52
CA ALA A 67 -29.10 -18.26 -5.77
C ALA A 67 -29.92 -19.55 -5.59
N ASP A 68 -30.01 -20.17 -4.40
CA ASP A 68 -30.67 -21.49 -4.26
C ASP A 68 -31.81 -21.54 -3.24
N SER A 69 -32.44 -20.40 -2.94
CA SER A 69 -33.73 -20.35 -2.24
C SER A 69 -34.81 -19.77 -3.14
N ASN A 70 -35.09 -20.44 -4.27
CA ASN A 70 -36.28 -20.16 -5.07
C ASN A 70 -36.96 -21.44 -5.60
N GLY A 71 -38.15 -21.71 -5.04
CA GLY A 71 -39.30 -22.38 -5.68
C GLY A 71 -39.07 -23.83 -6.10
N GLY A 72 -39.63 -24.84 -5.43
CA GLY A 72 -41.05 -24.99 -5.17
C GLY A 72 -41.74 -25.68 -6.37
N GLY A 73 -42.33 -26.86 -6.13
CA GLY A 73 -43.42 -27.37 -6.98
C GLY A 73 -43.24 -28.77 -7.58
N SER A 74 -43.86 -29.75 -6.90
CA SER A 74 -44.89 -30.65 -7.47
C SER A 74 -44.70 -31.27 -8.87
N SER A 75 -44.68 -32.62 -8.93
CA SER A 75 -45.34 -33.47 -9.96
C SER A 75 -44.95 -34.93 -9.67
N ASN A 76 -45.68 -35.70 -8.86
CA ASN A 76 -46.72 -36.66 -9.27
C ASN A 76 -46.64 -37.13 -10.74
N GLY A 77 -46.60 -38.45 -10.98
CA GLY A 77 -46.63 -38.99 -12.34
C GLY A 77 -46.32 -40.49 -12.47
N ASN A 78 -47.29 -41.30 -12.03
CA ASN A 78 -47.60 -42.69 -12.40
C ASN A 78 -46.61 -43.82 -12.08
#